data_AF-A0A9D8R0V7-F1
#
_entry.id   AF-A0A9D8R0V7-F1
#
_cell.length_a   1.000
_cell.length_b   1.000
_cell.length_c   1.000
_cell.angle_alpha   90.00
_cell.angle_beta   90.00
_cell.angle_gamma   90.00
#
_symmetry.space_group_name_H-M   'P 1'
#
loop_
_entity.id
_entity.type
_entity.pdbx_description
1 polymer ?
#
loop_
_entity_poly.entity_id
_entity_poly.type
_entity_poly.pdbx_seq_one_letter_code
_entity_poly.pdbx_strand_id
1 'polypeptide(L)'
;DYPAAKIHIEGGELQGYFDYTRGMTNQDWTLLCEKMLNKSQIVNLKCDRVVFAMLGNLVKSAVGTKGEMEGLMRIWNNFIECEEDLMGFKEDLKGRFRNIWNAFSVNHGYMYATTYGTYYENSTISTVMNYNALTSSGGAIWGPSHEIGHNHQACFNIVGATEVSNNLFSNVNVFLHGVSTTRGSKVTTTLENFAKGTGWFGMGIWEQTRLYFQLYLYFHVQGYKPDFYPTLFKMLRKDPIQKRSNVYDANVVDDEGNKGGYISYGKDDYLHMAKKMCDAAQLDLSELFEVNGMFVPYDKFYVGDYGDYWVTTTEQDIEAAKTYMHRYPKAPSICFIDDRIKPSPAIFDGPFEGKPKGANRVAYDDGEVPIGYADVGQWSDFVDEYQTDGYYYTSTTSSGLTTYTIYGTGAIGFKVYDKDGNLVYLSNKKKFTIPANVASKIKDGFTIVACEGNGYEVLVPYGPASYRGEMTAYYAGDPTPHTLYYYGTGTAGKSEMNPLPANSIAYVKPDQADEKQPTAELLSNTNVVDANGHAWSIIIDGDKPFFVPADFRSYNVVFTKSGEGYQALSLPFNTWSGMGVVTEEGIDSYPETYVAGWPILFKGNVRISMKTDDTSIYDTLIKAGTYAET
;
A
#
# COMPACT_ATOMS: atom_id res chain seq x y z
N ASP A 1 15.02 -19.14 34.18
CA ASP A 1 16.15 -20.07 33.95
C ASP A 1 15.99 -21.32 34.79
N TYR A 2 15.44 -22.36 34.19
CA TYR A 2 15.38 -23.68 34.84
C TYR A 2 16.65 -24.45 34.47
N PRO A 3 17.32 -25.11 35.43
CA PRO A 3 18.51 -25.92 35.12
C PRO A 3 18.13 -27.07 34.18
N ALA A 4 19.02 -27.42 33.25
CA ALA A 4 18.81 -28.55 32.37
C ALA A 4 18.69 -29.86 33.19
N ALA A 5 17.60 -30.60 32.98
CA ALA A 5 17.44 -31.93 33.56
C ALA A 5 18.36 -32.93 32.83
N LYS A 6 19.23 -33.62 33.58
CA LYS A 6 20.06 -34.70 33.04
C LYS A 6 19.25 -35.99 33.05
N ILE A 7 19.06 -36.59 31.88
CA ILE A 7 18.31 -37.83 31.70
C ILE A 7 19.24 -38.86 31.05
N HIS A 8 19.33 -40.06 31.63
CA HIS A 8 20.01 -41.22 31.06
C HIS A 8 18.96 -42.30 30.79
N ILE A 9 18.86 -42.75 29.54
CA ILE A 9 17.91 -43.79 29.13
C ILE A 9 18.69 -45.06 28.81
N GLU A 10 18.40 -46.14 29.53
CA GLU A 10 19.01 -47.46 29.35
C GLU A 10 18.02 -48.44 28.69
N GLY A 11 18.54 -49.45 27.99
CA GLY A 11 17.73 -50.54 27.43
C GLY A 11 17.05 -50.28 26.08
N GLY A 12 17.20 -49.10 25.49
CA GLY A 12 16.68 -48.76 24.16
C GLY A 12 17.69 -48.97 23.02
N GLU A 13 17.21 -48.89 21.77
CA GLU A 13 18.06 -48.85 20.57
C GLU A 13 18.36 -47.41 20.15
N LEU A 14 19.65 -47.07 20.04
CA LEU A 14 20.06 -45.74 19.61
C LEU A 14 19.86 -45.57 18.10
N GLN A 15 18.89 -44.73 17.72
CA GLN A 15 18.64 -44.30 16.35
C GLN A 15 19.35 -42.99 15.98
N GLY A 16 19.59 -42.09 16.94
CA GLY A 16 20.10 -40.74 16.67
C GLY A 16 19.10 -39.82 15.97
N TYR A 17 19.48 -38.55 15.81
CA TYR A 17 18.69 -37.51 15.12
C TYR A 17 19.63 -36.39 14.67
N PHE A 18 19.22 -35.59 13.68
CA PHE A 18 19.98 -34.40 13.26
C PHE A 18 19.50 -33.17 14.04
N ASP A 19 20.40 -32.43 14.68
CA ASP A 19 20.09 -31.24 15.49
C ASP A 19 20.93 -30.04 15.03
N TYR A 20 20.31 -29.16 14.24
CA TYR A 20 20.92 -27.93 13.78
C TYR A 20 21.36 -27.05 14.96
N THR A 21 20.61 -27.05 16.06
CA THR A 21 20.88 -26.22 17.24
C THR A 21 22.09 -26.72 18.06
N ARG A 22 22.65 -27.88 17.70
CA ARG A 22 23.88 -28.43 18.29
C ARG A 22 25.12 -28.20 17.41
N GLY A 23 24.96 -27.51 16.28
CA GLY A 23 26.04 -27.30 15.31
C GLY A 23 26.35 -28.54 14.47
N MET A 24 25.37 -29.44 14.28
CA MET A 24 25.55 -30.57 13.35
C MET A 24 25.63 -30.07 11.91
N THR A 25 26.57 -30.64 11.16
CA THR A 25 26.93 -30.25 9.79
C THR A 25 26.46 -31.27 8.75
N ASN A 26 26.61 -30.97 7.46
CA ASN A 26 26.39 -31.96 6.39
C ASN A 26 27.25 -33.24 6.54
N GLN A 27 28.41 -33.16 7.19
CA GLN A 27 29.23 -34.33 7.50
C GLN A 27 28.56 -35.23 8.55
N ASP A 28 27.97 -34.63 9.59
CA ASP A 28 27.22 -35.36 10.60
C ASP A 28 25.97 -36.01 10.02
N TRP A 29 25.27 -35.33 9.09
CA TRP A 29 24.17 -35.94 8.35
C TRP A 29 24.61 -37.19 7.57
N THR A 30 25.75 -37.11 6.90
CA THR A 30 26.33 -38.25 6.17
C THR A 30 26.61 -39.41 7.13
N LEU A 31 27.25 -39.14 8.26
CA LEU A 31 27.56 -40.14 9.27
C LEU A 31 26.30 -40.78 9.88
N LEU A 32 25.27 -39.97 10.19
CA LEU A 32 23.98 -40.45 10.66
C LEU A 32 23.33 -41.39 9.64
N CYS A 33 23.31 -41.01 8.36
CA CYS A 33 22.78 -41.85 7.29
C CYS A 33 23.49 -43.20 7.20
N GLU A 34 24.82 -43.21 7.31
CA GLU A 34 25.64 -44.42 7.18
C GLU A 34 25.54 -45.36 8.39
N LYS A 35 25.41 -44.81 9.60
CA LYS A 35 25.61 -45.58 10.84
C LYS A 35 24.34 -45.80 11.66
N MET A 36 23.34 -44.92 11.52
CA MET A 36 22.28 -44.78 12.53
C MET A 36 20.86 -44.77 11.94
N LEU A 37 20.63 -44.05 10.84
CA LEU A 37 19.28 -43.82 10.26
C LEU A 37 18.73 -44.99 9.42
N ASN A 38 19.31 -46.18 9.53
CA ASN A 38 18.76 -47.43 8.99
C ASN A 38 18.02 -48.26 10.06
N LYS A 39 18.09 -47.87 11.34
CA LYS A 39 17.49 -48.61 12.46
C LYS A 39 15.99 -48.34 12.67
N SER A 40 15.45 -47.33 11.99
CA SER A 40 14.03 -46.95 12.06
C SER A 40 13.54 -46.46 10.71
N GLN A 41 12.23 -46.58 10.50
CA GLN A 41 11.55 -46.03 9.32
C GLN A 41 11.34 -44.51 9.44
N ILE A 42 11.42 -43.96 10.65
CA ILE A 42 11.26 -42.51 10.90
C ILE A 42 12.63 -41.88 11.10
N VAL A 43 12.84 -40.67 10.60
CA VAL A 43 13.96 -39.81 10.95
C VAL A 43 13.45 -38.62 11.76
N ASN A 44 14.18 -38.28 12.82
CA ASN A 44 13.94 -37.06 13.59
C ASN A 44 14.98 -36.01 13.19
N LEU A 45 14.52 -34.79 12.93
CA LEU A 45 15.36 -33.63 12.65
C LEU A 45 14.90 -32.46 13.53
N LYS A 46 15.78 -31.51 13.81
CA LYS A 46 15.45 -30.36 14.66
C LYS A 46 16.25 -29.12 14.27
N CYS A 47 15.56 -27.98 14.25
CA CYS A 47 16.15 -26.64 14.37
C CYS A 47 15.52 -25.89 15.56
N ASP A 48 15.74 -24.57 15.68
CA ASP A 48 15.23 -23.80 16.83
C ASP A 48 13.70 -23.68 16.80
N ARG A 49 13.09 -23.75 15.61
CA ARG A 49 11.67 -23.46 15.40
C ARG A 49 10.81 -24.66 15.07
N VAL A 50 11.38 -25.73 14.53
CA VAL A 50 10.64 -26.92 14.13
C VAL A 50 11.39 -28.21 14.42
N VAL A 51 10.62 -29.23 14.83
CA VAL A 51 11.03 -30.63 14.91
C VAL A 51 10.32 -31.39 13.80
N PHE A 52 11.04 -32.27 13.12
CA PHE A 52 10.53 -33.10 12.05
C PHE A 52 10.46 -34.55 12.53
N ALA A 53 9.34 -35.22 12.25
CA ALA A 53 9.20 -36.66 12.40
C ALA A 53 8.64 -37.23 11.10
N MET A 54 9.54 -37.72 10.24
CA MET A 54 9.22 -38.04 8.84
C MET A 54 9.75 -39.41 8.43
N LEU A 55 9.19 -39.99 7.36
CA LEU A 55 9.69 -41.22 6.76
C LEU A 55 11.13 -41.02 6.27
N GLY A 56 12.06 -41.73 6.91
CA GLY A 56 13.50 -41.57 6.71
C GLY A 56 13.96 -41.94 5.31
N ASN A 57 13.31 -42.89 4.63
CA ASN A 57 13.62 -43.21 3.23
C ASN A 57 13.31 -42.02 2.31
N LEU A 58 12.19 -41.32 2.50
CA LEU A 58 11.81 -40.18 1.68
C LEU A 58 12.73 -38.99 1.93
N VAL A 59 13.03 -38.68 3.20
CA VAL A 59 13.98 -37.60 3.54
C VAL A 59 15.37 -37.90 2.98
N LYS A 60 15.88 -39.14 3.11
CA LYS A 60 17.18 -39.52 2.54
C LYS A 60 17.20 -39.42 1.02
N SER A 61 16.10 -39.72 0.34
CA SER A 61 15.99 -39.55 -1.12
C SER A 61 15.90 -38.07 -1.53
N ALA A 62 15.20 -37.24 -0.77
CA ALA A 62 15.02 -35.82 -1.07
C ALA A 62 16.29 -34.99 -0.82
N VAL A 63 16.97 -35.25 0.30
CA VAL A 63 18.21 -34.55 0.67
C VAL A 63 19.42 -35.17 -0.03
N GLY A 64 19.47 -36.49 -0.13
CA GLY A 64 20.66 -37.24 -0.49
C GLY A 64 21.56 -37.50 0.72
N THR A 65 22.31 -38.61 0.70
CA THR A 65 23.18 -39.02 1.82
C THR A 65 24.37 -38.09 2.06
N LYS A 66 24.76 -37.30 1.05
CA LYS A 66 25.77 -36.24 1.12
C LYS A 66 25.18 -34.86 0.81
N GLY A 67 23.88 -34.69 1.08
CA GLY A 67 23.14 -33.49 0.75
C GLY A 67 23.26 -32.36 1.75
N GLU A 68 22.62 -31.24 1.41
CA GLU A 68 22.60 -29.98 2.16
C GLU A 68 21.58 -30.00 3.32
N MET A 69 21.75 -30.93 4.28
CA MET A 69 20.86 -31.01 5.45
C MET A 69 20.97 -29.78 6.36
N GLU A 70 22.18 -29.28 6.58
CA GLU A 70 22.41 -28.08 7.38
C GLU A 70 21.73 -26.86 6.74
N GLY A 71 21.91 -26.69 5.43
CA GLY A 71 21.23 -25.65 4.65
C GLY A 71 19.71 -25.78 4.69
N LEU A 72 19.19 -27.00 4.55
CA LEU A 72 17.76 -27.26 4.63
C LEU A 72 17.17 -26.85 5.98
N MET A 73 17.81 -27.26 7.09
CA MET A 73 17.35 -26.88 8.44
C MET A 73 17.43 -25.38 8.68
N ARG A 74 18.46 -24.70 8.15
CA ARG A 74 18.57 -23.25 8.19
C ARG A 74 17.42 -22.57 7.46
N ILE A 75 17.07 -22.99 6.24
CA ILE A 75 15.95 -22.39 5.48
C ILE A 75 14.62 -22.59 6.20
N TRP A 76 14.34 -23.79 6.70
CA TRP A 76 13.15 -24.07 7.51
C TRP A 76 13.08 -23.20 8.76
N ASN A 77 14.22 -23.02 9.44
CA ASN A 77 14.29 -22.15 10.60
C ASN A 77 13.99 -20.70 10.24
N ASN A 78 14.54 -20.19 9.14
CA ASN A 78 14.48 -18.78 8.80
C ASN A 78 13.11 -18.33 8.28
N PHE A 79 12.38 -19.17 7.53
CA PHE A 79 11.06 -18.74 7.06
C PHE A 79 10.06 -18.68 8.22
N ILE A 80 10.14 -19.63 9.17
CA ILE A 80 9.31 -19.58 10.38
C ILE A 80 9.72 -18.36 11.23
N GLU A 81 11.01 -18.02 11.30
CA GLU A 81 11.47 -16.80 11.96
C GLU A 81 10.81 -15.55 11.39
N CYS A 82 10.81 -15.41 10.06
CA CYS A 82 10.19 -14.28 9.37
C CYS A 82 8.70 -14.16 9.70
N GLU A 83 7.99 -15.29 9.76
CA GLU A 83 6.57 -15.30 10.15
C GLU A 83 6.35 -14.88 11.61
N GLU A 84 7.18 -15.37 12.53
CA GLU A 84 7.10 -14.98 13.94
C GLU A 84 7.46 -13.50 14.16
N ASP A 85 8.39 -12.97 13.39
CA ASP A 85 8.75 -11.55 13.39
C ASP A 85 7.59 -10.67 12.94
N LEU A 86 6.86 -11.05 11.89
CA LEU A 86 5.63 -10.36 11.47
C LEU A 86 4.57 -10.33 12.57
N MET A 87 4.47 -11.40 13.37
CA MET A 87 3.49 -11.47 14.46
C MET A 87 3.89 -10.66 15.71
N GLY A 88 5.16 -10.29 15.84
CA GLY A 88 5.64 -9.38 16.88
C GLY A 88 5.39 -9.84 18.33
N PHE A 89 5.52 -11.14 18.62
CA PHE A 89 5.27 -11.70 19.96
C PHE A 89 6.52 -12.14 20.72
N LYS A 90 7.73 -12.01 20.15
CA LYS A 90 8.97 -12.53 20.76
C LYS A 90 9.19 -11.99 22.18
N GLU A 91 8.93 -10.71 22.44
CA GLU A 91 9.01 -10.11 23.78
C GLU A 91 7.96 -10.66 24.76
N ASP A 92 6.78 -11.06 24.27
CA ASP A 92 5.71 -11.64 25.09
C ASP A 92 6.10 -13.03 25.63
N LEU A 93 7.13 -13.66 25.06
CA LEU A 93 7.68 -14.94 25.51
C LEU A 93 8.72 -14.83 26.64
N LYS A 94 9.11 -13.61 27.04
CA LYS A 94 10.11 -13.45 28.11
C LYS A 94 9.67 -14.17 29.39
N GLY A 95 10.49 -15.11 29.86
CA GLY A 95 10.21 -15.93 31.04
C GLY A 95 9.20 -17.08 30.80
N ARG A 96 8.81 -17.34 29.55
CA ARG A 96 7.91 -18.43 29.16
C ARG A 96 8.67 -19.46 28.32
N PHE A 97 8.16 -20.69 28.31
CA PHE A 97 8.65 -21.71 27.41
C PHE A 97 8.10 -21.46 26.00
N ARG A 98 9.00 -21.36 25.02
CA ARG A 98 8.61 -21.32 23.60
C ARG A 98 8.46 -22.75 23.11
N ASN A 99 7.22 -23.15 22.81
CA ASN A 99 6.96 -24.44 22.16
C ASN A 99 7.59 -24.45 20.76
N ILE A 100 7.99 -25.64 20.30
CA ILE A 100 8.59 -25.87 18.98
C ILE A 100 7.52 -26.46 18.06
N TRP A 101 7.45 -26.00 16.81
CA TRP A 101 6.52 -26.54 15.82
C TRP A 101 6.89 -27.97 15.42
N ASN A 102 5.92 -28.75 14.95
CA ASN A 102 6.16 -30.10 14.45
C ASN A 102 5.83 -30.19 12.96
N ALA A 103 6.65 -30.91 12.21
CA ALA A 103 6.44 -31.22 10.80
C ALA A 103 6.47 -32.74 10.59
N PHE A 104 5.41 -33.29 10.00
CA PHE A 104 5.23 -34.73 9.83
C PHE A 104 5.12 -35.11 8.36
N SER A 105 5.56 -36.32 8.01
CA SER A 105 5.20 -36.93 6.73
C SER A 105 3.97 -37.81 6.88
N VAL A 106 3.04 -37.75 5.94
CA VAL A 106 1.79 -38.53 5.94
C VAL A 106 1.54 -39.17 4.58
N ASN A 107 0.59 -40.11 4.52
CA ASN A 107 0.22 -40.84 3.30
C ASN A 107 -1.19 -40.49 2.77
N HIS A 108 -1.71 -39.34 3.17
CA HIS A 108 -3.04 -38.85 2.81
C HIS A 108 -3.04 -37.31 2.78
N GLY A 109 -4.05 -36.73 2.14
CA GLY A 109 -4.09 -35.29 1.89
C GLY A 109 -3.04 -34.85 0.87
N TYR A 110 -2.57 -33.61 0.96
CA TYR A 110 -1.47 -33.09 0.14
C TYR A 110 -0.45 -32.36 1.03
N MET A 111 -0.83 -31.20 1.53
CA MET A 111 -0.19 -30.47 2.63
C MET A 111 -1.33 -29.94 3.50
N TYR A 112 -1.20 -30.00 4.82
CA TYR A 112 -2.19 -29.43 5.72
C TYR A 112 -1.60 -29.11 7.10
N ALA A 113 -2.33 -28.29 7.86
CA ALA A 113 -2.01 -27.94 9.23
C ALA A 113 -3.09 -28.39 10.22
N THR A 114 -2.68 -28.69 11.45
CA THR A 114 -3.57 -28.85 12.60
C THR A 114 -2.97 -28.14 13.81
N THR A 115 -3.69 -28.13 14.94
CA THR A 115 -3.19 -27.58 16.21
C THR A 115 -1.90 -28.22 16.72
N TYR A 116 -1.47 -29.37 16.18
CA TYR A 116 -0.26 -30.07 16.61
C TYR A 116 0.96 -29.85 15.69
N GLY A 117 0.76 -29.33 14.47
CA GLY A 117 1.85 -29.13 13.51
C GLY A 117 1.39 -29.14 12.05
N THR A 118 2.34 -29.31 11.15
CA THR A 118 2.12 -29.39 9.70
C THR A 118 2.41 -30.80 9.19
N TYR A 119 1.71 -31.18 8.13
CA TYR A 119 1.67 -32.55 7.61
C TYR A 119 1.88 -32.51 6.10
N TYR A 120 2.83 -33.29 5.61
CA TYR A 120 3.26 -33.30 4.22
C TYR A 120 3.08 -34.68 3.63
N GLU A 121 2.26 -34.81 2.59
CA GLU A 121 2.03 -36.08 1.92
C GLU A 121 3.33 -36.57 1.27
N ASN A 122 3.55 -37.88 1.26
CA ASN A 122 4.78 -38.53 0.82
C ASN A 122 5.34 -38.01 -0.52
N SER A 123 4.49 -37.70 -1.50
CA SER A 123 4.91 -37.15 -2.80
C SER A 123 5.57 -35.76 -2.67
N THR A 124 5.14 -34.97 -1.69
CA THR A 124 5.63 -33.60 -1.47
C THR A 124 6.98 -33.55 -0.75
N ILE A 125 7.38 -34.61 -0.05
CA ILE A 125 8.65 -34.69 0.69
C ILE A 125 9.86 -34.44 -0.22
N SER A 126 9.78 -34.87 -1.49
CA SER A 126 10.82 -34.63 -2.49
C SER A 126 11.07 -33.15 -2.80
N THR A 127 10.11 -32.28 -2.48
CA THR A 127 10.18 -30.83 -2.64
C THR A 127 10.45 -30.14 -1.30
N VAL A 128 9.67 -30.44 -0.26
CA VAL A 128 9.74 -29.70 1.03
C VAL A 128 10.96 -30.08 1.87
N MET A 129 11.58 -31.23 1.60
CA MET A 129 12.84 -31.67 2.20
C MET A 129 13.99 -31.65 1.18
N ASN A 130 13.98 -30.67 0.26
CA ASN A 130 15.02 -30.50 -0.74
C ASN A 130 15.54 -29.06 -0.75
N TYR A 131 16.81 -28.90 -0.36
CA TYR A 131 17.46 -27.60 -0.27
C TYR A 131 17.46 -26.84 -1.59
N ASN A 132 17.79 -27.52 -2.71
CA ASN A 132 17.83 -26.86 -4.02
C ASN A 132 16.44 -26.41 -4.46
N ALA A 133 15.40 -27.21 -4.22
CA ALA A 133 14.03 -26.83 -4.55
C ALA A 133 13.59 -25.57 -3.79
N LEU A 134 13.83 -25.53 -2.47
CA LEU A 134 13.47 -24.41 -1.59
C LEU A 134 14.27 -23.14 -1.87
N THR A 135 15.49 -23.25 -2.43
CA THR A 135 16.38 -22.11 -2.65
C THR A 135 16.44 -21.63 -4.10
N SER A 136 15.88 -22.37 -5.06
CA SER A 136 15.94 -21.99 -6.49
C SER A 136 14.62 -21.46 -7.05
N SER A 137 13.49 -21.72 -6.40
CA SER A 137 12.17 -21.26 -6.84
C SER A 137 11.36 -20.70 -5.66
N GLY A 138 10.54 -19.67 -5.91
CA GLY A 138 9.59 -19.19 -4.89
C GLY A 138 8.43 -20.16 -4.64
N GLY A 139 8.15 -21.08 -5.57
CA GLY A 139 7.03 -22.01 -5.45
C GLY A 139 7.22 -23.07 -4.37
N ALA A 140 8.44 -23.58 -4.17
CA ALA A 140 8.67 -24.67 -3.23
C ALA A 140 8.52 -24.26 -1.75
N ILE A 141 8.88 -23.02 -1.41
CA ILE A 141 8.76 -22.49 -0.04
C ILE A 141 7.30 -22.12 0.31
N TRP A 142 6.46 -21.89 -0.71
CA TRP A 142 5.06 -21.49 -0.53
C TRP A 142 4.29 -22.47 0.34
N GLY A 143 4.30 -23.76 -0.01
CA GLY A 143 3.51 -24.80 0.66
C GLY A 143 3.82 -24.88 2.16
N PRO A 144 5.08 -25.14 2.56
CA PRO A 144 5.47 -25.14 3.96
C PRO A 144 5.09 -23.87 4.74
N SER A 145 5.29 -22.69 4.15
CA SER A 145 4.95 -21.42 4.79
C SER A 145 3.43 -21.20 4.88
N HIS A 146 2.65 -21.67 3.90
CA HIS A 146 1.18 -21.61 3.92
C HIS A 146 0.61 -22.44 5.08
N GLU A 147 1.14 -23.65 5.31
CA GLU A 147 0.70 -24.52 6.41
C GLU A 147 1.10 -23.98 7.79
N ILE A 148 2.31 -23.43 7.92
CA ILE A 148 2.70 -22.75 9.17
C ILE A 148 1.85 -21.48 9.36
N GLY A 149 1.55 -20.76 8.28
CA GLY A 149 0.66 -19.59 8.28
C GLY A 149 -0.73 -19.89 8.83
N HIS A 150 -1.31 -21.08 8.60
CA HIS A 150 -2.57 -21.49 9.23
C HIS A 150 -2.49 -21.51 10.77
N ASN A 151 -1.35 -21.92 11.32
CA ASN A 151 -1.13 -21.89 12.77
C ASN A 151 -0.93 -20.46 13.32
N HIS A 152 -0.56 -19.52 12.45
CA HIS A 152 -0.27 -18.13 12.81
C HIS A 152 -1.44 -17.16 12.58
N GLN A 153 -2.41 -17.50 11.74
CA GLN A 153 -3.40 -16.53 11.23
C GLN A 153 -4.54 -16.16 12.18
N ALA A 154 -4.76 -16.91 13.27
CA ALA A 154 -6.01 -16.89 14.02
C ALA A 154 -6.49 -15.47 14.44
N CYS A 155 -5.59 -14.56 14.82
CA CYS A 155 -5.98 -13.25 15.32
C CYS A 155 -6.41 -12.23 14.25
N PHE A 156 -6.08 -12.46 12.98
CA PHE A 156 -6.40 -11.54 11.87
C PHE A 156 -7.11 -12.23 10.70
N ASN A 157 -7.44 -13.51 10.86
CA ASN A 157 -8.32 -14.23 9.96
C ASN A 157 -9.77 -13.78 10.23
N ILE A 158 -10.45 -13.26 9.21
CA ILE A 158 -11.86 -12.85 9.24
C ILE A 158 -12.76 -13.97 8.69
N VAL A 159 -14.08 -13.81 8.68
CA VAL A 159 -14.98 -14.78 8.01
C VAL A 159 -14.61 -14.92 6.52
N GLY A 160 -14.62 -16.16 6.01
CA GLY A 160 -14.33 -16.45 4.59
C GLY A 160 -12.87 -16.31 4.17
N ALA A 161 -11.95 -16.07 5.11
CA ALA A 161 -10.54 -15.75 4.82
C ALA A 161 -9.53 -16.77 5.38
N THR A 162 -9.97 -18.00 5.67
CA THR A 162 -9.08 -19.04 6.23
C THR A 162 -7.98 -19.46 5.25
N GLU A 163 -8.28 -19.58 3.97
CA GLU A 163 -7.29 -19.82 2.89
C GLU A 163 -6.69 -18.54 2.29
N VAL A 164 -6.91 -17.40 2.94
CA VAL A 164 -6.58 -16.08 2.43
C VAL A 164 -5.55 -15.40 3.32
N SER A 165 -5.86 -15.24 4.60
CA SER A 165 -5.03 -14.45 5.53
C SER A 165 -3.68 -15.10 5.80
N ASN A 166 -3.60 -16.43 5.83
CA ASN A 166 -2.34 -17.18 5.97
C ASN A 166 -1.37 -16.92 4.80
N ASN A 167 -1.87 -16.62 3.60
CA ASN A 167 -1.03 -16.33 2.44
C ASN A 167 -0.22 -15.03 2.58
N LEU A 168 -0.51 -14.18 3.58
CA LEU A 168 0.40 -13.09 3.95
C LEU A 168 1.80 -13.63 4.26
N PHE A 169 1.88 -14.65 5.11
CA PHE A 169 3.13 -15.27 5.55
C PHE A 169 3.89 -15.88 4.36
N SER A 170 3.17 -16.63 3.52
CA SER A 170 3.74 -17.24 2.32
C SER A 170 4.27 -16.20 1.34
N ASN A 171 3.49 -15.16 1.04
CA ASN A 171 3.93 -14.10 0.14
C ASN A 171 5.12 -13.31 0.71
N VAL A 172 5.17 -13.07 2.02
CA VAL A 172 6.33 -12.42 2.65
C VAL A 172 7.58 -13.29 2.50
N ASN A 173 7.48 -14.59 2.79
CA ASN A 173 8.61 -15.50 2.62
C ASN A 173 9.04 -15.64 1.15
N VAL A 174 8.11 -15.71 0.20
CA VAL A 174 8.43 -15.70 -1.24
C VAL A 174 9.11 -14.39 -1.65
N PHE A 175 8.61 -13.26 -1.17
CA PHE A 175 9.20 -11.95 -1.44
C PHE A 175 10.63 -11.86 -0.90
N LEU A 176 10.83 -12.24 0.37
CA LEU A 176 12.13 -12.21 1.06
C LEU A 176 13.12 -13.25 0.52
N HIS A 177 12.63 -14.36 -0.04
CA HIS A 177 13.44 -15.31 -0.78
C HIS A 177 14.07 -14.67 -2.03
N GLY A 178 13.39 -13.69 -2.62
CA GLY A 178 14.00 -12.78 -3.58
C GLY A 178 14.33 -13.39 -4.94
N VAL A 179 13.82 -14.58 -5.28
CA VAL A 179 14.01 -15.21 -6.60
C VAL A 179 12.84 -14.98 -7.55
N SER A 180 11.63 -14.87 -7.02
CA SER A 180 10.41 -14.67 -7.80
C SER A 180 9.59 -13.52 -7.24
N THR A 181 8.65 -13.05 -8.04
CA THR A 181 7.53 -12.24 -7.55
C THR A 181 6.59 -13.09 -6.68
N THR A 182 5.58 -12.44 -6.11
CA THR A 182 4.62 -13.07 -5.21
C THR A 182 3.38 -13.63 -5.93
N ARG A 183 2.59 -14.44 -5.23
CA ARG A 183 1.41 -15.11 -5.78
C ARG A 183 0.13 -14.29 -5.52
N GLY A 184 -0.86 -14.49 -6.38
CA GLY A 184 -2.22 -13.95 -6.23
C GLY A 184 -2.73 -13.38 -7.55
N SER A 185 -3.98 -12.91 -7.56
CA SER A 185 -4.60 -12.36 -8.77
C SER A 185 -3.95 -11.05 -9.18
N LYS A 186 -4.19 -10.64 -10.42
CA LYS A 186 -3.86 -9.29 -10.92
C LYS A 186 -4.62 -8.25 -10.09
N VAL A 187 -3.97 -7.16 -9.72
CA VAL A 187 -4.64 -6.01 -9.10
C VAL A 187 -5.77 -5.50 -9.99
N THR A 188 -5.60 -5.56 -11.32
CA THR A 188 -6.64 -5.22 -12.30
C THR A 188 -7.95 -5.96 -12.04
N THR A 189 -7.91 -7.23 -11.63
CA THR A 189 -9.11 -8.01 -11.32
C THR A 189 -9.88 -7.42 -10.13
N THR A 190 -9.18 -6.99 -9.08
CA THR A 190 -9.79 -6.29 -7.94
C THR A 190 -10.42 -4.96 -8.38
N LEU A 191 -9.73 -4.18 -9.23
CA LEU A 191 -10.26 -2.92 -9.76
C LEU A 191 -11.53 -3.12 -10.62
N GLU A 192 -11.57 -4.19 -11.42
CA GLU A 192 -12.74 -4.59 -12.20
C GLU A 192 -13.91 -5.02 -11.30
N ASN A 193 -13.63 -5.70 -10.18
CA ASN A 193 -14.64 -6.09 -9.20
C ASN A 193 -15.21 -4.88 -8.46
N PHE A 194 -14.38 -3.90 -8.10
CA PHE A 194 -14.86 -2.60 -7.61
C PHE A 194 -15.82 -1.95 -8.62
N ALA A 195 -15.44 -1.88 -9.90
CA ALA A 195 -16.28 -1.30 -10.94
C ALA A 195 -17.63 -2.02 -11.09
N LYS A 196 -17.69 -3.34 -10.81
CA LYS A 196 -18.92 -4.15 -10.81
C LYS A 196 -19.75 -4.00 -9.53
N GLY A 197 -19.19 -3.43 -8.46
CA GLY A 197 -19.81 -3.40 -7.13
C GLY A 197 -19.76 -4.76 -6.42
N THR A 198 -18.79 -5.61 -6.76
CA THR A 198 -18.59 -6.90 -6.10
C THR A 198 -18.10 -6.68 -4.67
N GLY A 199 -18.84 -7.17 -3.69
CA GLY A 199 -18.41 -7.14 -2.28
C GLY A 199 -17.36 -8.19 -1.95
N TRP A 200 -16.70 -8.04 -0.80
CA TRP A 200 -15.59 -8.88 -0.33
C TRP A 200 -15.88 -10.38 -0.47
N PHE A 201 -17.03 -10.86 0.01
CA PHE A 201 -17.37 -12.30 -0.04
C PHE A 201 -17.70 -12.82 -1.45
N GLY A 202 -17.78 -11.95 -2.46
CA GLY A 202 -17.91 -12.34 -3.86
C GLY A 202 -16.59 -12.35 -4.64
N MET A 203 -15.48 -11.94 -4.01
CA MET A 203 -14.14 -11.93 -4.61
C MET A 203 -13.44 -13.28 -4.44
N GLY A 204 -12.51 -13.59 -5.36
CA GLY A 204 -11.71 -14.82 -5.30
C GLY A 204 -10.66 -14.78 -4.19
N ILE A 205 -10.27 -15.96 -3.68
CA ILE A 205 -9.22 -16.13 -2.64
C ILE A 205 -7.94 -15.36 -2.99
N TRP A 206 -7.52 -15.44 -4.25
CA TRP A 206 -6.29 -14.81 -4.73
C TRP A 206 -6.40 -13.30 -4.92
N GLU A 207 -7.61 -12.75 -5.03
CA GLU A 207 -7.87 -11.30 -5.03
C GLU A 207 -7.82 -10.78 -3.59
N GLN A 208 -8.54 -11.44 -2.69
CA GLN A 208 -8.57 -11.11 -1.26
C GLN A 208 -7.19 -11.22 -0.61
N THR A 209 -6.36 -12.19 -1.03
CA THR A 209 -4.98 -12.36 -0.57
C THR A 209 -4.13 -11.11 -0.84
N ARG A 210 -4.41 -10.38 -1.93
CA ARG A 210 -3.62 -9.20 -2.30
C ARG A 210 -3.78 -8.09 -1.27
N LEU A 211 -4.94 -7.88 -0.67
CA LEU A 211 -5.16 -6.84 0.35
C LEU A 211 -4.08 -6.89 1.44
N TYR A 212 -3.87 -8.06 2.04
CA TYR A 212 -2.87 -8.25 3.09
C TYR A 212 -1.46 -7.99 2.56
N PHE A 213 -1.12 -8.52 1.38
CA PHE A 213 0.24 -8.36 0.87
C PHE A 213 0.54 -6.94 0.37
N GLN A 214 -0.46 -6.21 -0.13
CA GLN A 214 -0.33 -4.79 -0.52
C GLN A 214 0.06 -3.92 0.67
N LEU A 215 -0.53 -4.17 1.84
CA LEU A 215 -0.13 -3.51 3.09
C LEU A 215 1.32 -3.85 3.48
N TYR A 216 1.78 -5.08 3.23
CA TYR A 216 3.18 -5.44 3.46
C TYR A 216 4.13 -4.67 2.51
N LEU A 217 3.83 -4.65 1.21
CA LEU A 217 4.62 -3.91 0.23
C LEU A 217 4.74 -2.43 0.58
N TYR A 218 3.63 -1.79 0.96
CA TYR A 218 3.63 -0.37 1.28
C TYR A 218 4.27 -0.08 2.65
N PHE A 219 3.92 -0.79 3.72
CA PHE A 219 4.44 -0.41 5.04
C PHE A 219 5.82 -0.99 5.36
N HIS A 220 6.08 -2.23 4.97
CA HIS A 220 7.32 -2.93 5.31
C HIS A 220 8.39 -2.73 4.26
N VAL A 221 8.06 -3.00 2.99
CA VAL A 221 9.06 -2.99 1.92
C VAL A 221 9.48 -1.56 1.55
N GLN A 222 8.54 -0.62 1.44
CA GLN A 222 8.87 0.80 1.26
C GLN A 222 9.40 1.48 2.54
N GLY A 223 9.22 0.84 3.71
CA GLY A 223 9.78 1.35 4.96
C GLY A 223 8.98 2.47 5.63
N TYR A 224 7.78 2.79 5.14
CA TYR A 224 6.91 3.81 5.74
C TYR A 224 6.46 3.45 7.17
N LYS A 225 6.23 2.16 7.45
CA LYS A 225 5.91 1.66 8.79
C LYS A 225 6.36 0.21 8.99
N PRO A 226 7.66 -0.06 9.19
CA PRO A 226 8.21 -1.42 9.26
C PRO A 226 7.64 -2.28 10.40
N ASP A 227 7.04 -1.66 11.41
CA ASP A 227 6.39 -2.33 12.55
C ASP A 227 4.86 -2.49 12.38
N PHE A 228 4.31 -2.23 11.19
CA PHE A 228 2.86 -2.23 10.94
C PHE A 228 2.19 -3.56 11.34
N TYR A 229 2.69 -4.69 10.83
CA TYR A 229 2.12 -6.00 11.13
C TYR A 229 2.33 -6.38 12.59
N PRO A 230 3.55 -6.31 13.15
CA PRO A 230 3.78 -6.53 14.59
C PRO A 230 2.82 -5.74 15.49
N THR A 231 2.58 -4.47 15.14
CA THR A 231 1.63 -3.59 15.84
C THR A 231 0.20 -4.08 15.71
N LEU A 232 -0.26 -4.37 14.48
CA LEU A 232 -1.60 -4.90 14.20
C LEU A 232 -1.86 -6.20 14.96
N PHE A 233 -0.94 -7.16 14.88
CA PHE A 233 -1.03 -8.44 15.60
C PHE A 233 -1.13 -8.24 17.11
N LYS A 234 -0.33 -7.34 17.68
CA LYS A 234 -0.40 -7.00 19.12
C LYS A 234 -1.74 -6.36 19.50
N MET A 235 -2.29 -5.51 18.66
CA MET A 235 -3.61 -4.91 18.87
C MET A 235 -4.71 -5.97 18.83
N LEU A 236 -4.70 -6.85 17.83
CA LEU A 236 -5.70 -7.91 17.67
C LEU A 236 -5.61 -9.00 18.74
N ARG A 237 -4.43 -9.29 19.30
CA ARG A 237 -4.32 -10.16 20.48
C ARG A 237 -5.00 -9.57 21.72
N LYS A 238 -5.03 -8.24 21.85
CA LYS A 238 -5.64 -7.53 22.98
C LYS A 238 -7.13 -7.28 22.79
N ASP A 239 -7.54 -7.03 21.54
CA ASP A 239 -8.90 -6.71 21.14
C ASP A 239 -9.28 -7.55 19.91
N PRO A 240 -9.59 -8.85 20.11
CA PRO A 240 -9.74 -9.82 19.03
C PRO A 240 -10.99 -9.59 18.19
N ILE A 241 -10.88 -10.00 16.91
CA ILE A 241 -12.00 -10.17 15.99
C ILE A 241 -12.98 -11.23 16.53
N GLN A 242 -14.28 -10.98 16.38
CA GLN A 242 -15.34 -11.92 16.73
C GLN A 242 -16.05 -12.42 15.47
N LYS A 243 -15.58 -13.55 14.93
CA LYS A 243 -16.19 -14.19 13.74
C LYS A 243 -17.62 -14.66 13.96
N ARG A 244 -17.99 -15.05 15.17
CA ARG A 244 -19.35 -15.51 15.52
C ARG A 244 -19.84 -14.78 16.75
N SER A 245 -21.08 -14.32 16.68
CA SER A 245 -21.79 -13.82 17.84
C SER A 245 -22.46 -14.97 18.61
N ASN A 246 -23.02 -14.67 19.78
CA ASN A 246 -23.88 -15.59 20.53
C ASN A 246 -25.34 -15.61 20.03
N VAL A 247 -25.62 -15.00 18.89
CA VAL A 247 -26.97 -14.95 18.30
C VAL A 247 -27.12 -16.10 17.31
N TYR A 248 -28.02 -17.03 17.63
CA TYR A 248 -28.41 -18.13 16.74
C TYR A 248 -29.74 -17.79 16.07
N ASP A 249 -29.80 -17.90 14.74
CA ASP A 249 -31.05 -17.80 13.98
C ASP A 249 -31.41 -19.18 13.43
N ALA A 250 -32.56 -19.72 13.82
CA ALA A 250 -33.04 -21.03 13.37
C ALA A 250 -33.65 -21.02 11.95
N ASN A 251 -33.91 -19.84 11.39
CA ASN A 251 -34.61 -19.68 10.11
C ASN A 251 -33.69 -19.52 8.91
N VAL A 252 -32.41 -19.25 9.14
CA VAL A 252 -31.45 -19.17 8.05
C VAL A 252 -31.18 -20.55 7.46
N VAL A 253 -30.81 -20.58 6.19
CA VAL A 253 -30.57 -21.81 5.43
C VAL A 253 -29.26 -21.63 4.66
N ASP A 254 -28.39 -22.63 4.70
CA ASP A 254 -27.19 -22.66 3.87
C ASP A 254 -27.51 -23.05 2.41
N ASP A 255 -26.48 -23.08 1.56
CA ASP A 255 -26.62 -23.48 0.15
C ASP A 255 -27.01 -24.96 -0.03
N GLU A 256 -26.82 -25.80 0.99
CA GLU A 256 -27.16 -27.22 0.99
C GLU A 256 -28.58 -27.50 1.54
N GLY A 257 -29.28 -26.48 2.03
CA GLY A 257 -30.62 -26.60 2.61
C GLY A 257 -30.65 -26.90 4.11
N ASN A 258 -29.51 -26.92 4.80
CA ASN A 258 -29.44 -27.12 6.24
C ASN A 258 -29.91 -25.86 6.97
N LYS A 259 -30.67 -26.05 8.05
CA LYS A 259 -31.28 -24.95 8.80
C LYS A 259 -30.49 -24.56 10.03
N GLY A 260 -30.42 -23.25 10.23
CA GLY A 260 -30.00 -22.60 11.45
C GLY A 260 -28.49 -22.36 11.52
N GLY A 261 -28.10 -21.18 12.02
CA GLY A 261 -26.70 -20.75 12.04
C GLY A 261 -26.46 -19.60 13.03
N TYR A 262 -25.20 -19.42 13.41
CA TYR A 262 -24.79 -18.27 14.22
C TYR A 262 -24.55 -17.05 13.34
N ILE A 263 -25.10 -15.92 13.76
CA ILE A 263 -24.92 -14.64 13.07
C ILE A 263 -23.51 -14.13 13.31
N SER A 264 -22.90 -13.63 12.23
CA SER A 264 -21.58 -13.02 12.21
C SER A 264 -21.76 -11.55 11.86
N TYR A 265 -21.47 -10.64 12.80
CA TYR A 265 -21.67 -9.20 12.56
C TYR A 265 -20.41 -8.59 11.97
N GLY A 266 -20.50 -8.00 10.77
CA GLY A 266 -19.31 -7.45 10.09
C GLY A 266 -18.60 -6.36 10.90
N LYS A 267 -19.34 -5.60 11.72
CA LYS A 267 -18.79 -4.59 12.65
C LYS A 267 -17.81 -5.14 13.69
N ASP A 268 -17.96 -6.42 14.05
CA ASP A 268 -17.16 -7.12 15.06
C ASP A 268 -16.11 -8.06 14.42
N ASP A 269 -16.19 -8.22 13.09
CA ASP A 269 -15.30 -9.06 12.27
C ASP A 269 -14.46 -8.22 11.30
N TYR A 270 -14.77 -8.24 10.01
CA TYR A 270 -13.93 -7.63 8.98
C TYR A 270 -13.85 -6.10 9.06
N LEU A 271 -14.89 -5.39 9.51
CA LEU A 271 -14.82 -3.94 9.75
C LEU A 271 -14.00 -3.62 11.01
N HIS A 272 -14.01 -4.51 12.01
CA HIS A 272 -13.13 -4.38 13.17
C HIS A 272 -11.67 -4.51 12.76
N MET A 273 -11.35 -5.53 11.96
CA MET A 273 -10.01 -5.70 11.38
C MET A 273 -9.59 -4.46 10.58
N ALA A 274 -10.46 -3.93 9.71
CA ALA A 274 -10.18 -2.74 8.91
C ALA A 274 -9.86 -1.51 9.78
N LYS A 275 -10.64 -1.28 10.86
CA LYS A 275 -10.35 -0.21 11.83
C LYS A 275 -9.00 -0.42 12.53
N LYS A 276 -8.66 -1.65 12.92
CA LYS A 276 -7.37 -1.98 13.54
C LYS A 276 -6.19 -1.80 12.58
N MET A 277 -6.40 -2.05 11.28
CA MET A 277 -5.40 -1.74 10.27
C MET A 277 -5.17 -0.23 10.17
N CYS A 278 -6.22 0.60 10.22
CA CYS A 278 -6.05 2.06 10.31
C CYS A 278 -5.36 2.49 11.61
N ASP A 279 -5.74 1.91 12.76
CA ASP A 279 -5.07 2.17 14.04
C ASP A 279 -3.58 1.80 13.97
N ALA A 280 -3.24 0.66 13.37
CA ALA A 280 -1.85 0.24 13.22
C ALA A 280 -1.10 1.12 12.23
N ALA A 281 -1.74 1.57 11.13
CA ALA A 281 -1.12 2.42 10.13
C ALA A 281 -0.97 3.89 10.57
N GLN A 282 -1.85 4.37 11.45
CA GLN A 282 -2.11 5.80 11.67
C GLN A 282 -2.49 6.54 10.38
N LEU A 283 -3.16 5.84 9.46
CA LEU A 283 -3.64 6.34 8.18
C LEU A 283 -5.07 5.87 7.92
N ASP A 284 -5.81 6.66 7.16
CA ASP A 284 -7.11 6.29 6.64
C ASP A 284 -6.94 5.40 5.41
N LEU A 285 -7.20 4.10 5.60
CA LEU A 285 -7.14 3.05 4.58
C LEU A 285 -8.52 2.77 3.94
N SER A 286 -9.53 3.62 4.18
CA SER A 286 -10.90 3.37 3.70
C SER A 286 -10.97 3.17 2.18
N GLU A 287 -10.21 3.91 1.39
CA GLU A 287 -10.16 3.72 -0.07
C GLU A 287 -9.70 2.31 -0.47
N LEU A 288 -8.69 1.76 0.21
CA LEU A 288 -8.21 0.40 -0.03
C LEU A 288 -9.30 -0.63 0.28
N PHE A 289 -10.03 -0.45 1.37
CA PHE A 289 -11.12 -1.34 1.79
C PHE A 289 -12.36 -1.23 0.90
N GLU A 290 -12.69 -0.03 0.43
CA GLU A 290 -13.75 0.22 -0.56
C GLU A 290 -13.44 -0.51 -1.87
N VAL A 291 -12.22 -0.37 -2.40
CA VAL A 291 -11.78 -1.06 -3.63
C VAL A 291 -11.79 -2.58 -3.48
N ASN A 292 -11.51 -3.09 -2.27
CA ASN A 292 -11.60 -4.52 -1.95
C ASN A 292 -13.02 -4.97 -1.54
N GLY A 293 -14.05 -4.16 -1.79
CA GLY A 293 -15.45 -4.55 -1.60
C GLY A 293 -15.88 -4.75 -0.14
N MET A 294 -15.11 -4.24 0.84
CA MET A 294 -15.43 -4.41 2.26
C MET A 294 -16.60 -3.52 2.72
N PHE A 295 -17.02 -2.55 1.92
CA PHE A 295 -18.10 -1.61 2.26
C PHE A 295 -19.40 -1.90 1.50
N VAL A 296 -19.73 -3.18 1.38
CA VAL A 296 -21.01 -3.66 0.85
C VAL A 296 -21.87 -4.17 2.02
N PRO A 297 -23.15 -3.75 2.14
CA PRO A 297 -24.05 -4.25 3.16
C PRO A 297 -24.44 -5.71 2.87
N TYR A 298 -24.63 -6.48 3.94
CA TYR A 298 -25.03 -7.88 3.89
C TYR A 298 -26.18 -8.13 4.86
N ASP A 299 -27.17 -8.91 4.43
CA ASP A 299 -28.25 -9.41 5.28
C ASP A 299 -28.18 -10.94 5.31
N LYS A 300 -27.68 -11.49 6.42
CA LYS A 300 -27.53 -12.94 6.67
C LYS A 300 -26.91 -13.71 5.49
N PHE A 301 -25.90 -13.12 4.85
CA PHE A 301 -25.18 -13.72 3.75
C PHE A 301 -24.41 -14.96 4.21
N TYR A 302 -24.64 -16.11 3.59
CA TYR A 302 -23.99 -17.36 3.96
C TYR A 302 -22.54 -17.41 3.45
N VAL A 303 -21.63 -17.84 4.32
CA VAL A 303 -20.22 -18.10 4.01
C VAL A 303 -19.83 -19.43 4.63
N GLY A 304 -19.50 -20.42 3.80
CA GLY A 304 -18.89 -21.68 4.21
C GLY A 304 -17.36 -21.61 4.11
N ASP A 305 -16.67 -21.66 5.25
CA ASP A 305 -15.21 -21.60 5.34
C ASP A 305 -14.70 -22.32 6.61
N TYR A 306 -14.50 -23.64 6.50
CA TYR A 306 -14.23 -24.55 7.63
C TYR A 306 -15.20 -24.40 8.79
N GLY A 307 -16.42 -24.05 8.42
CA GLY A 307 -17.48 -23.67 9.32
C GLY A 307 -18.45 -22.73 8.64
N ASP A 308 -19.59 -22.67 9.28
CA ASP A 308 -20.80 -22.04 8.82
C ASP A 308 -20.89 -20.60 9.41
N TYR A 309 -20.98 -19.56 8.57
CA TYR A 309 -21.16 -18.15 8.99
C TYR A 309 -22.26 -17.41 8.23
N TRP A 310 -23.07 -16.62 8.95
CA TRP A 310 -24.19 -15.83 8.39
C TRP A 310 -23.89 -14.36 8.63
N VAL A 311 -23.28 -13.72 7.65
CA VAL A 311 -22.75 -12.38 7.77
C VAL A 311 -23.85 -11.34 7.64
N THR A 312 -23.94 -10.45 8.62
CA THR A 312 -24.84 -9.29 8.61
C THR A 312 -24.05 -8.02 8.88
N THR A 313 -24.20 -7.06 7.97
CA THR A 313 -23.56 -5.73 8.05
C THR A 313 -24.50 -4.70 7.46
N THR A 314 -24.84 -3.69 8.25
CA THR A 314 -25.74 -2.62 7.82
C THR A 314 -24.96 -1.45 7.21
N GLU A 315 -25.64 -0.58 6.47
CA GLU A 315 -25.07 0.71 6.02
C GLU A 315 -24.57 1.54 7.21
N GLN A 316 -25.30 1.53 8.34
CA GLN A 316 -24.89 2.25 9.54
C GLN A 316 -23.57 1.72 10.12
N ASP A 317 -23.32 0.41 10.07
CA ASP A 317 -22.05 -0.19 10.51
C ASP A 317 -20.89 0.27 9.62
N ILE A 318 -21.13 0.34 8.31
CA ILE A 318 -20.14 0.79 7.31
C ILE A 318 -19.82 2.26 7.50
N GLU A 319 -20.83 3.13 7.62
CA GLU A 319 -20.63 4.56 7.81
C GLU A 319 -19.94 4.87 9.14
N ALA A 320 -20.25 4.11 10.20
CA ALA A 320 -19.54 4.22 11.47
C ALA A 320 -18.06 3.82 11.33
N ALA A 321 -17.75 2.78 10.55
CA ALA A 321 -16.38 2.38 10.26
C ALA A 321 -15.63 3.44 9.45
N LYS A 322 -16.23 3.96 8.37
CA LYS A 322 -15.65 5.04 7.55
C LYS A 322 -15.39 6.30 8.39
N THR A 323 -16.37 6.74 9.17
CA THR A 323 -16.23 7.87 10.10
C THR A 323 -15.06 7.67 11.07
N TYR A 324 -14.88 6.46 11.60
CA TYR A 324 -13.77 6.13 12.48
C TYR A 324 -12.41 6.25 11.75
N MET A 325 -12.33 5.80 10.50
CA MET A 325 -11.12 5.81 9.67
C MET A 325 -10.72 7.23 9.24
N HIS A 326 -11.69 8.08 8.88
CA HIS A 326 -11.46 9.48 8.44
C HIS A 326 -10.87 10.41 9.51
N ARG A 327 -10.66 9.92 10.74
CA ARG A 327 -9.92 10.65 11.78
C ARG A 327 -8.41 10.67 11.52
N TYR A 328 -7.92 9.81 10.64
CA TYR A 328 -6.51 9.73 10.24
C TYR A 328 -6.26 10.48 8.92
N PRO A 329 -5.01 10.88 8.63
CA PRO A 329 -4.64 11.38 7.30
C PRO A 329 -4.92 10.33 6.22
N LYS A 330 -5.38 10.77 5.04
CA LYS A 330 -5.65 9.90 3.89
C LYS A 330 -4.38 9.13 3.51
N ALA A 331 -4.47 7.80 3.39
CA ALA A 331 -3.40 7.00 2.81
C ALA A 331 -3.23 7.33 1.31
N PRO A 332 -2.04 7.11 0.72
CA PRO A 332 -1.92 7.15 -0.73
C PRO A 332 -2.73 6.02 -1.38
N SER A 333 -2.75 5.99 -2.71
CA SER A 333 -3.54 5.02 -3.49
C SER A 333 -2.94 3.59 -3.46
N ILE A 334 -2.80 3.01 -2.27
CA ILE A 334 -2.21 1.68 -2.00
C ILE A 334 -2.92 0.59 -2.80
N CYS A 335 -4.19 0.78 -3.19
CA CYS A 335 -4.94 -0.17 -4.01
C CYS A 335 -4.23 -0.55 -5.33
N PHE A 336 -3.32 0.28 -5.84
CA PHE A 336 -2.55 0.00 -7.06
C PHE A 336 -1.25 -0.77 -6.84
N ILE A 337 -0.77 -0.92 -5.60
CA ILE A 337 0.59 -1.43 -5.34
C ILE A 337 0.73 -2.90 -5.73
N ASP A 338 1.82 -3.23 -6.44
CA ASP A 338 2.12 -4.60 -6.88
C ASP A 338 3.63 -4.80 -7.12
N ASP A 339 4.14 -6.01 -6.90
CA ASP A 339 5.52 -6.44 -7.15
C ASP A 339 5.78 -7.02 -8.55
N ARG A 340 4.75 -7.05 -9.40
CA ARG A 340 4.73 -7.74 -10.69
C ARG A 340 4.57 -6.82 -11.90
N ILE A 341 4.76 -5.51 -11.75
CA ILE A 341 4.58 -4.56 -12.87
C ILE A 341 5.85 -4.45 -13.71
N LYS A 342 7.02 -4.38 -13.07
CA LYS A 342 8.32 -4.25 -13.74
C LYS A 342 9.30 -5.30 -13.20
N PRO A 343 10.30 -5.73 -13.98
CA PRO A 343 11.40 -6.53 -13.46
C PRO A 343 12.02 -5.85 -12.23
N SER A 344 12.09 -6.57 -11.12
CA SER A 344 12.66 -6.07 -9.88
C SER A 344 13.91 -6.87 -9.51
N PRO A 345 14.91 -6.24 -8.86
CA PRO A 345 16.11 -6.93 -8.42
C PRO A 345 15.80 -8.09 -7.48
N ALA A 346 16.56 -9.17 -7.62
CA ALA A 346 16.65 -10.21 -6.61
C ALA A 346 17.22 -9.63 -5.30
N ILE A 347 16.88 -10.23 -4.17
CA ILE A 347 17.42 -9.82 -2.88
C ILE A 347 18.82 -10.42 -2.74
N PHE A 348 19.83 -9.55 -2.71
CA PHE A 348 21.24 -9.94 -2.55
C PHE A 348 21.53 -10.39 -1.11
N ASP A 349 21.19 -9.54 -0.13
CA ASP A 349 21.33 -9.81 1.30
C ASP A 349 19.94 -10.02 1.92
N GLY A 350 19.46 -11.26 1.89
CA GLY A 350 18.16 -11.66 2.45
C GLY A 350 18.31 -12.62 3.64
N PRO A 351 17.22 -12.91 4.35
CA PRO A 351 17.22 -13.89 5.45
C PRO A 351 17.40 -15.35 4.97
N PHE A 352 17.45 -15.58 3.66
CA PHE A 352 17.64 -16.89 3.02
C PHE A 352 19.00 -16.95 2.31
N GLU A 353 19.14 -17.83 1.31
CA GLU A 353 20.35 -17.85 0.47
C GLU A 353 20.40 -16.60 -0.41
N GLY A 354 21.41 -15.75 -0.20
CA GLY A 354 21.64 -14.56 -1.02
C GLY A 354 21.78 -14.87 -2.50
N LYS A 355 21.35 -13.95 -3.37
CA LYS A 355 21.42 -14.12 -4.83
C LYS A 355 22.54 -13.30 -5.45
N PRO A 356 23.11 -13.71 -6.61
CA PRO A 356 24.14 -12.93 -7.28
C PRO A 356 23.69 -11.48 -7.52
N LYS A 357 24.60 -10.53 -7.28
CA LYS A 357 24.33 -9.11 -7.51
C LYS A 357 23.96 -8.89 -8.98
N GLY A 358 22.84 -8.22 -9.21
CA GLY A 358 22.33 -7.92 -10.56
C GLY A 358 21.38 -8.97 -11.16
N ALA A 359 21.05 -10.04 -10.43
CA ALA A 359 19.94 -10.92 -10.81
C ALA A 359 18.59 -10.20 -10.63
N ASN A 360 17.61 -10.52 -11.48
CA ASN A 360 16.22 -10.06 -11.35
C ASN A 360 15.33 -11.21 -10.90
N ARG A 361 14.22 -10.85 -10.26
CA ARG A 361 13.14 -11.80 -9.94
C ARG A 361 12.43 -12.25 -11.21
N VAL A 362 12.02 -13.51 -11.22
CA VAL A 362 11.14 -14.07 -12.27
C VAL A 362 9.67 -14.02 -11.82
N ALA A 363 8.73 -14.12 -12.77
CA ALA A 363 7.32 -14.25 -12.40
C ALA A 363 7.10 -15.54 -11.58
N TYR A 364 6.31 -15.48 -10.51
CA TYR A 364 5.88 -16.69 -9.79
C TYR A 364 5.11 -17.64 -10.71
N ASP A 365 4.19 -17.08 -11.50
CA ASP A 365 3.41 -17.77 -12.52
C ASP A 365 3.36 -16.90 -13.79
N ASP A 366 4.24 -17.21 -14.73
CA ASP A 366 4.38 -16.46 -15.99
C ASP A 366 3.21 -16.70 -16.97
N GLY A 367 2.40 -17.74 -16.75
CA GLY A 367 1.24 -18.05 -17.58
C GLY A 367 0.02 -17.21 -17.22
N GLU A 368 -0.29 -17.11 -15.92
CA GLU A 368 -1.49 -16.41 -15.45
C GLU A 368 -1.24 -14.93 -15.15
N VAL A 369 -0.14 -14.62 -14.45
CA VAL A 369 0.20 -13.27 -13.97
C VAL A 369 1.66 -12.93 -14.31
N PRO A 370 1.96 -12.70 -15.61
CA PRO A 370 3.31 -12.34 -16.04
C PRO A 370 3.72 -10.98 -15.50
N ILE A 371 5.04 -10.77 -15.38
CA ILE A 371 5.57 -9.43 -15.09
C ILE A 371 5.21 -8.49 -16.25
N GLY A 372 4.67 -7.31 -15.94
CA GLY A 372 4.23 -6.35 -16.95
C GLY A 372 2.80 -6.53 -17.45
N TYR A 373 1.95 -7.24 -16.70
CA TYR A 373 0.53 -7.38 -17.03
C TYR A 373 -0.26 -6.05 -16.97
N ALA A 374 0.31 -5.03 -16.30
CA ALA A 374 -0.20 -3.69 -16.14
C ALA A 374 0.93 -2.66 -16.39
N ASP A 375 0.57 -1.40 -16.59
CA ASP A 375 1.51 -0.36 -17.04
C ASP A 375 2.15 0.42 -15.87
N VAL A 376 1.45 0.49 -14.73
CA VAL A 376 1.79 1.30 -13.56
C VAL A 376 1.45 0.56 -12.26
N GLY A 377 1.97 1.04 -11.12
CA GLY A 377 1.69 0.49 -9.79
C GLY A 377 2.79 -0.40 -9.23
N GLN A 378 4.01 -0.35 -9.77
CA GLN A 378 5.13 -1.08 -9.19
C GLN A 378 5.38 -0.57 -7.78
N TRP A 379 5.56 -1.47 -6.80
CA TRP A 379 5.81 -1.08 -5.41
C TRP A 379 6.91 -0.05 -5.25
N SER A 380 8.00 -0.15 -6.02
CA SER A 380 9.12 0.80 -6.03
C SER A 380 8.77 2.22 -6.47
N ASP A 381 7.61 2.42 -7.07
CA ASP A 381 7.13 3.73 -7.53
C ASP A 381 6.31 4.47 -6.45
N PHE A 382 6.06 3.85 -5.29
CA PHE A 382 5.38 4.45 -4.12
C PHE A 382 6.41 5.14 -3.24
N VAL A 383 6.83 6.34 -3.65
CA VAL A 383 7.90 7.12 -3.03
C VAL A 383 7.49 8.58 -2.88
N ASP A 384 8.08 9.27 -1.91
CA ASP A 384 7.80 10.69 -1.66
C ASP A 384 8.43 11.59 -2.74
N GLU A 385 9.64 11.22 -3.21
CA GLU A 385 10.35 11.88 -4.30
C GLU A 385 10.04 11.20 -5.63
N TYR A 386 9.46 11.93 -6.59
CA TYR A 386 9.03 11.38 -7.87
C TYR A 386 9.16 12.41 -8.99
N GLN A 387 9.24 11.94 -10.24
CA GLN A 387 9.32 12.78 -11.42
C GLN A 387 8.15 12.49 -12.35
N THR A 388 7.50 13.55 -12.83
CA THR A 388 6.42 13.46 -13.82
C THR A 388 6.65 14.44 -14.96
N ASP A 389 6.26 14.03 -16.16
CA ASP A 389 6.17 14.87 -17.36
C ASP A 389 4.74 15.36 -17.60
N GLY A 390 3.88 15.25 -16.57
CA GLY A 390 2.45 15.56 -16.58
C GLY A 390 1.59 14.52 -17.33
N TYR A 391 0.26 14.63 -17.17
CA TYR A 391 -0.68 13.67 -17.75
C TYR A 391 -1.70 14.31 -18.67
N TYR A 392 -2.14 13.57 -19.69
CA TYR A 392 -3.31 13.91 -20.51
C TYR A 392 -3.89 12.64 -21.12
N TYR A 393 -5.14 12.69 -21.59
CA TYR A 393 -5.74 11.55 -22.29
C TYR A 393 -6.30 11.91 -23.67
N THR A 394 -6.35 10.90 -24.52
CA THR A 394 -7.18 10.88 -25.73
C THR A 394 -8.23 9.78 -25.58
N SER A 395 -9.31 9.86 -26.34
CA SER A 395 -10.38 8.87 -26.31
C SER A 395 -10.84 8.49 -27.71
N THR A 396 -11.19 7.22 -27.90
CA THR A 396 -11.82 6.70 -29.12
C THR A 396 -13.08 5.95 -28.76
N THR A 397 -14.16 6.18 -29.51
CA THR A 397 -15.43 5.48 -29.31
C THR A 397 -15.67 4.53 -30.48
N SER A 398 -15.91 3.26 -30.18
CA SER A 398 -16.25 2.22 -31.15
C SER A 398 -17.32 1.30 -30.59
N SER A 399 -18.34 0.97 -31.39
CA SER A 399 -19.46 0.09 -30.99
C SER A 399 -20.11 0.45 -29.64
N GLY A 400 -20.23 1.75 -29.34
CA GLY A 400 -20.84 2.25 -28.09
C GLY A 400 -19.96 2.18 -26.85
N LEU A 401 -18.68 1.79 -26.98
CA LEU A 401 -17.71 1.77 -25.89
C LEU A 401 -16.62 2.83 -26.13
N THR A 402 -16.34 3.64 -25.11
CA THR A 402 -15.28 4.64 -25.13
C THR A 402 -14.02 4.10 -24.46
N THR A 403 -12.92 4.10 -25.21
CA THR A 403 -11.58 3.72 -24.74
C THR A 403 -10.77 4.98 -24.52
N TYR A 404 -10.17 5.09 -23.34
CA TYR A 404 -9.30 6.19 -22.92
C TYR A 404 -7.84 5.73 -23.01
N THR A 405 -6.97 6.59 -23.52
CA THR A 405 -5.52 6.37 -23.58
C THR A 405 -4.84 7.53 -22.88
N ILE A 406 -4.20 7.23 -21.75
CA ILE A 406 -3.45 8.17 -20.91
C ILE A 406 -2.00 8.23 -21.38
N TYR A 407 -1.46 9.44 -21.42
CA TYR A 407 -0.08 9.76 -21.71
C TYR A 407 0.55 10.43 -20.50
N GLY A 408 1.88 10.33 -20.40
CA GLY A 408 2.65 10.76 -19.23
C GLY A 408 3.31 9.60 -18.48
N THR A 409 4.15 9.95 -17.51
CA THR A 409 5.02 9.09 -16.70
C THR A 409 4.97 9.50 -15.23
N GLY A 410 5.34 8.58 -14.33
CA GLY A 410 5.34 8.82 -12.88
C GLY A 410 4.03 8.44 -12.14
N ALA A 411 2.95 8.12 -12.85
CA ALA A 411 1.72 7.66 -12.21
C ALA A 411 1.87 6.23 -11.68
N ILE A 412 1.24 5.94 -10.53
CA ILE A 412 1.07 4.60 -9.95
C ILE A 412 -0.29 3.98 -10.30
N GLY A 413 -1.25 4.78 -10.78
CA GLY A 413 -2.58 4.33 -11.17
C GLY A 413 -3.45 5.48 -11.67
N PHE A 414 -4.65 5.16 -12.13
CA PHE A 414 -5.62 6.13 -12.65
C PHE A 414 -6.98 5.91 -12.00
N LYS A 415 -7.65 6.98 -11.58
CA LYS A 415 -8.99 6.96 -11.01
C LYS A 415 -9.94 7.79 -11.84
N VAL A 416 -11.22 7.41 -11.85
CA VAL A 416 -12.30 8.14 -12.50
C VAL A 416 -13.37 8.45 -11.47
N TYR A 417 -13.71 9.72 -11.37
CA TYR A 417 -14.76 10.24 -10.51
C TYR A 417 -15.95 10.69 -11.35
N ASP A 418 -17.17 10.49 -10.86
CA ASP A 418 -18.37 11.10 -11.45
C ASP A 418 -18.45 12.60 -11.16
N LYS A 419 -19.48 13.28 -11.70
CA LYS A 419 -19.70 14.72 -11.50
C LYS A 419 -19.86 15.16 -10.04
N ASP A 420 -20.23 14.23 -9.16
CA ASP A 420 -20.46 14.49 -7.74
C ASP A 420 -19.21 14.19 -6.90
N GLY A 421 -18.12 13.76 -7.54
CA GLY A 421 -16.85 13.45 -6.88
C GLY A 421 -16.80 12.03 -6.31
N ASN A 422 -17.72 11.13 -6.66
CA ASN A 422 -17.65 9.74 -6.21
C ASN A 422 -16.69 8.95 -7.09
N LEU A 423 -15.82 8.15 -6.47
CA LEU A 423 -14.94 7.22 -7.19
C LEU A 423 -15.80 6.13 -7.85
N VAL A 424 -15.70 5.99 -9.17
CA VAL A 424 -16.54 5.04 -9.94
C VAL A 424 -15.75 4.04 -10.75
N TYR A 425 -14.45 4.29 -11.01
CA TYR A 425 -13.60 3.37 -11.75
C TYR A 425 -12.11 3.60 -11.45
N LEU A 426 -11.30 2.56 -11.57
CA LEU A 426 -9.86 2.61 -11.42
C LEU A 426 -9.18 1.81 -12.55
N SER A 427 -7.96 2.20 -12.93
CA SER A 427 -7.14 1.48 -13.89
C SER A 427 -5.66 1.54 -13.50
N ASN A 428 -4.98 0.40 -13.56
CA ASN A 428 -3.51 0.32 -13.55
C ASN A 428 -2.93 0.18 -14.97
N LYS A 429 -3.74 0.44 -16.00
CA LYS A 429 -3.35 0.51 -17.41
C LYS A 429 -3.53 1.92 -17.94
N LYS A 430 -2.62 2.35 -18.80
CA LYS A 430 -2.70 3.61 -19.54
C LYS A 430 -3.78 3.57 -20.60
N LYS A 431 -4.16 2.39 -21.08
CA LYS A 431 -5.27 2.23 -22.03
C LYS A 431 -6.37 1.37 -21.44
N PHE A 432 -7.56 1.93 -21.26
CA PHE A 432 -8.70 1.25 -20.65
C PHE A 432 -10.04 1.67 -21.25
N THR A 433 -11.02 0.77 -21.17
CA THR A 433 -12.39 1.01 -21.63
C THR A 433 -13.31 1.03 -20.43
N ILE A 434 -14.12 2.09 -20.30
CA ILE A 434 -15.07 2.19 -19.20
C ILE A 434 -16.24 1.23 -19.46
N PRO A 435 -16.58 0.32 -18.52
CA PRO A 435 -17.65 -0.65 -18.73
C PRO A 435 -19.03 0.04 -18.68
N ALA A 436 -20.03 -0.59 -19.32
CA ALA A 436 -21.35 0.01 -19.52
C ALA A 436 -22.06 0.42 -18.20
N ASN A 437 -21.87 -0.34 -17.12
CA ASN A 437 -22.44 -0.05 -15.81
C ASN A 437 -21.82 1.18 -15.12
N VAL A 438 -20.60 1.56 -15.52
CA VAL A 438 -19.93 2.79 -15.07
C VAL A 438 -20.24 3.95 -16.02
N ALA A 439 -20.33 3.69 -17.33
CA ALA A 439 -20.64 4.69 -18.34
C ALA A 439 -21.94 5.48 -18.03
N SER A 440 -22.94 4.83 -17.44
CA SER A 440 -24.19 5.48 -17.01
C SER A 440 -24.01 6.46 -15.85
N LYS A 441 -23.00 6.26 -14.98
CA LYS A 441 -22.69 7.12 -13.83
C LYS A 441 -21.95 8.40 -14.23
N ILE A 442 -21.21 8.35 -15.35
CA ILE A 442 -20.35 9.46 -15.81
C ILE A 442 -20.96 10.28 -16.96
N LYS A 443 -22.20 9.97 -17.37
CA LYS A 443 -22.87 10.60 -18.52
C LYS A 443 -23.04 12.13 -18.38
N ASP A 444 -23.16 12.61 -17.14
CA ASP A 444 -23.42 14.01 -16.82
C ASP A 444 -22.12 14.80 -16.51
N GLY A 445 -20.96 14.15 -16.67
CA GLY A 445 -19.64 14.70 -16.36
C GLY A 445 -18.81 13.73 -15.53
N PHE A 446 -17.48 13.79 -15.72
CA PHE A 446 -16.51 12.99 -14.97
C PHE A 446 -15.14 13.66 -14.96
N THR A 447 -14.29 13.16 -14.07
CA THR A 447 -12.89 13.57 -13.95
C THR A 447 -12.01 12.33 -13.96
N ILE A 448 -10.90 12.37 -14.71
CA ILE A 448 -9.84 11.35 -14.63
C ILE A 448 -8.67 11.97 -13.88
N VAL A 449 -8.11 11.25 -12.91
CA VAL A 449 -6.88 11.64 -12.23
C VAL A 449 -5.82 10.55 -12.34
N ALA A 450 -4.55 10.95 -12.41
CA ALA A 450 -3.39 10.11 -12.22
C ALA A 450 -3.00 10.18 -10.74
N CYS A 451 -2.81 9.01 -10.13
CA CYS A 451 -2.34 8.89 -8.76
C CYS A 451 -0.81 8.83 -8.78
N GLU A 452 -0.16 9.61 -7.93
CA GLU A 452 1.30 9.72 -7.82
C GLU A 452 1.79 8.97 -6.56
N GLY A 453 3.07 8.59 -6.55
CA GLY A 453 3.67 7.73 -5.52
C GLY A 453 3.59 8.29 -4.10
N ASN A 454 3.62 9.61 -3.99
CA ASN A 454 3.52 10.34 -2.72
C ASN A 454 2.08 10.56 -2.23
N GLY A 455 1.08 10.05 -2.97
CA GLY A 455 -0.33 10.12 -2.61
C GLY A 455 -1.13 11.25 -3.22
N TYR A 456 -0.52 12.13 -4.03
CA TYR A 456 -1.30 13.13 -4.77
C TYR A 456 -2.11 12.53 -5.92
N GLU A 457 -3.21 13.21 -6.24
CA GLU A 457 -4.06 12.91 -7.40
C GLU A 457 -4.05 14.14 -8.33
N VAL A 458 -3.58 13.94 -9.56
CA VAL A 458 -3.36 15.01 -10.55
C VAL A 458 -4.30 14.83 -11.74
N LEU A 459 -4.89 15.93 -12.23
CA LEU A 459 -5.88 15.89 -13.31
C LEU A 459 -5.23 15.27 -14.54
N VAL A 460 -5.97 14.40 -15.20
CA VAL A 460 -5.67 13.99 -16.56
C VAL A 460 -6.67 14.69 -17.48
N PRO A 461 -6.38 15.88 -18.02
CA PRO A 461 -7.28 16.55 -18.94
C PRO A 461 -7.36 15.81 -20.28
N TYR A 462 -8.51 15.97 -20.96
CA TYR A 462 -8.62 15.61 -22.38
C TYR A 462 -7.70 16.52 -23.20
N GLY A 463 -6.88 15.97 -24.09
CA GLY A 463 -5.97 16.81 -24.85
C GLY A 463 -5.33 16.14 -26.05
N PRO A 464 -5.83 16.38 -27.27
CA PRO A 464 -4.97 16.34 -28.45
C PRO A 464 -3.87 17.40 -28.28
N ALA A 465 -2.64 17.11 -28.72
CA ALA A 465 -1.48 17.98 -28.51
C ALA A 465 -1.63 19.42 -29.06
N SER A 466 -2.60 19.68 -29.94
CA SER A 466 -2.91 21.01 -30.49
C SER A 466 -3.50 21.96 -29.45
N TYR A 467 -4.40 21.51 -28.59
CA TYR A 467 -5.12 22.37 -27.62
C TYR A 467 -4.61 22.21 -26.19
N ARG A 468 -3.56 21.44 -25.97
CA ARG A 468 -3.02 21.17 -24.63
C ARG A 468 -2.01 22.25 -24.25
N GLY A 469 -2.30 22.98 -23.17
CA GLY A 469 -1.38 23.94 -22.57
C GLY A 469 -0.57 23.34 -21.43
N GLU A 470 0.61 23.91 -21.17
CA GLU A 470 1.57 23.50 -20.16
C GLU A 470 1.65 24.52 -19.02
N MET A 471 1.69 24.01 -17.79
CA MET A 471 2.02 24.75 -16.60
C MET A 471 3.16 24.05 -15.89
N THR A 472 3.88 24.80 -15.08
CA THR A 472 4.73 24.20 -14.07
C THR A 472 4.14 24.49 -12.70
N ALA A 473 4.08 23.47 -11.86
CA ALA A 473 3.52 23.53 -10.52
C ALA A 473 4.58 23.26 -9.46
N TYR A 474 4.44 23.90 -8.31
CA TYR A 474 5.18 23.58 -7.10
C TYR A 474 4.17 23.19 -6.03
N TYR A 475 4.28 21.97 -5.51
CA TYR A 475 3.41 21.49 -4.46
C TYR A 475 3.91 21.91 -3.06
N ALA A 476 3.01 21.93 -2.10
CA ALA A 476 3.31 22.42 -0.75
C ALA A 476 4.53 21.72 -0.14
N GLY A 477 5.53 22.51 0.26
CA GLY A 477 6.75 21.99 0.88
C GLY A 477 7.75 21.33 -0.08
N ASP A 478 7.45 21.25 -1.38
CA ASP A 478 8.31 20.62 -2.39
C ASP A 478 8.86 21.68 -3.37
N PRO A 479 10.19 21.93 -3.40
CA PRO A 479 10.80 22.84 -4.35
C PRO A 479 10.92 22.25 -5.77
N THR A 480 10.56 20.98 -5.98
CA THR A 480 10.68 20.30 -7.27
C THR A 480 9.57 20.79 -8.21
N PRO A 481 9.92 21.28 -9.43
CA PRO A 481 8.92 21.69 -10.41
C PRO A 481 8.23 20.46 -11.02
N HIS A 482 6.90 20.48 -11.09
CA HIS A 482 6.09 19.46 -11.74
C HIS A 482 5.49 20.00 -13.03
N THR A 483 5.42 19.19 -14.09
CA THR A 483 4.66 19.57 -15.29
C THR A 483 3.19 19.26 -15.05
N LEU A 484 2.34 20.28 -15.15
CA LEU A 484 0.89 20.14 -15.14
C LEU A 484 0.35 20.52 -16.52
N TYR A 485 -0.69 19.83 -16.98
CA TYR A 485 -1.39 20.21 -18.20
C TYR A 485 -2.77 20.74 -17.91
N TYR A 486 -3.23 21.64 -18.77
CA TYR A 486 -4.61 22.11 -18.83
C TYR A 486 -5.09 22.06 -20.28
N TYR A 487 -6.41 22.07 -20.45
CA TYR A 487 -6.99 22.25 -21.78
C TYR A 487 -7.00 23.74 -22.12
N GLY A 488 -6.36 24.15 -23.21
CA GLY A 488 -6.39 25.52 -23.73
C GLY A 488 -7.76 25.92 -24.25
N THR A 489 -7.90 27.15 -24.74
CA THR A 489 -9.21 27.70 -25.15
C THR A 489 -9.94 26.85 -26.20
N GLY A 490 -9.23 26.24 -27.16
CA GLY A 490 -9.83 25.34 -28.16
C GLY A 490 -11.10 25.86 -28.87
N THR A 491 -11.86 24.98 -29.52
CA THR A 491 -13.12 25.37 -30.19
C THR A 491 -14.27 25.64 -29.20
N ALA A 492 -14.15 25.15 -27.96
CA ALA A 492 -15.18 25.22 -26.93
C ALA A 492 -15.01 26.39 -25.95
N GLY A 493 -13.88 27.11 -26.00
CA GLY A 493 -13.63 28.33 -25.22
C GLY A 493 -13.53 28.13 -23.71
N LYS A 494 -13.14 26.95 -23.22
CA LYS A 494 -13.03 26.62 -21.79
C LYS A 494 -11.65 26.07 -21.46
N SER A 495 -11.16 26.29 -20.24
CA SER A 495 -9.91 25.70 -19.75
C SER A 495 -10.04 25.22 -18.33
N GLU A 496 -9.51 24.03 -18.03
CA GLU A 496 -9.63 23.39 -16.72
C GLU A 496 -8.31 22.73 -16.31
N MET A 497 -8.04 22.72 -15.00
CA MET A 497 -6.90 22.05 -14.35
C MET A 497 -7.37 21.47 -13.01
N ASN A 498 -6.57 20.59 -12.39
CA ASN A 498 -6.90 20.12 -11.05
C ASN A 498 -6.83 21.27 -10.05
N PRO A 499 -7.71 21.28 -9.02
CA PRO A 499 -7.47 22.10 -7.85
C PRO A 499 -6.06 21.84 -7.32
N LEU A 500 -5.32 22.92 -7.09
CA LEU A 500 -4.00 22.82 -6.52
C LEU A 500 -4.10 22.35 -5.07
N PRO A 501 -3.22 21.44 -4.60
CA PRO A 501 -3.15 21.12 -3.19
C PRO A 501 -2.95 22.40 -2.37
N ALA A 502 -3.49 22.43 -1.15
CA ALA A 502 -3.37 23.59 -0.28
C ALA A 502 -1.90 24.02 -0.15
N ASN A 503 -1.63 25.31 -0.31
CA ASN A 503 -0.27 25.89 -0.33
C ASN A 503 0.62 25.45 -1.52
N SER A 504 0.01 25.17 -2.68
CA SER A 504 0.71 24.92 -3.95
C SER A 504 0.42 26.04 -4.95
N ILE A 505 1.27 26.20 -5.97
CA ILE A 505 1.11 27.21 -7.04
C ILE A 505 1.34 26.57 -8.40
N ALA A 506 0.67 27.08 -9.45
CA ALA A 506 0.96 26.69 -10.82
C ALA A 506 1.08 27.92 -11.73
N TYR A 507 2.12 27.94 -12.55
CA TYR A 507 2.39 29.01 -13.50
C TYR A 507 2.30 28.51 -14.93
N VAL A 508 1.59 29.27 -15.77
CA VAL A 508 1.45 28.99 -17.20
C VAL A 508 2.81 29.18 -17.87
N LYS A 509 3.21 28.19 -18.67
CA LYS A 509 4.46 28.27 -19.42
C LYS A 509 4.35 29.38 -20.48
N PRO A 510 5.38 30.22 -20.67
CA PRO A 510 5.36 31.26 -21.69
C PRO A 510 5.41 30.69 -23.12
N ASP A 511 5.16 31.55 -24.10
CA ASP A 511 5.33 31.29 -25.54
C ASP A 511 4.51 30.10 -26.10
N GLN A 512 3.32 29.86 -25.54
CA GLN A 512 2.40 28.86 -26.04
C GLN A 512 1.54 29.40 -27.20
N ALA A 513 1.22 28.55 -28.17
CA ALA A 513 0.33 28.92 -29.28
C ALA A 513 -1.04 29.41 -28.78
N ASP A 514 -1.71 30.29 -29.54
CA ASP A 514 -2.98 30.92 -29.15
C ASP A 514 -4.07 29.91 -28.71
N GLU A 515 -4.17 28.81 -29.44
CA GLU A 515 -5.10 27.71 -29.17
C GLU A 515 -4.83 26.94 -27.87
N LYS A 516 -3.66 27.14 -27.26
CA LYS A 516 -3.21 26.58 -25.98
C LYS A 516 -3.29 27.58 -24.82
N GLN A 517 -3.61 28.85 -25.11
CA GLN A 517 -3.73 29.85 -24.06
C GLN A 517 -4.88 29.51 -23.10
N PRO A 518 -4.72 29.73 -21.79
CA PRO A 518 -5.75 29.47 -20.80
C PRO A 518 -6.88 30.50 -20.92
N THR A 519 -8.09 30.10 -20.53
CA THR A 519 -9.21 31.04 -20.41
C THR A 519 -9.04 31.99 -19.21
N ALA A 520 -9.74 33.13 -19.27
CA ALA A 520 -9.81 34.06 -18.14
C ALA A 520 -10.40 33.42 -16.88
N GLU A 521 -11.32 32.44 -17.04
CA GLU A 521 -11.87 31.66 -15.94
C GLU A 521 -10.76 30.87 -15.21
N LEU A 522 -9.93 30.14 -15.96
CA LEU A 522 -8.80 29.41 -15.38
C LEU A 522 -7.78 30.34 -14.70
N LEU A 523 -7.46 31.48 -15.33
CA LEU A 523 -6.54 32.48 -14.75
C LEU A 523 -7.10 33.19 -13.50
N SER A 524 -8.41 33.13 -13.29
CA SER A 524 -9.04 33.66 -12.08
C SER A 524 -8.98 32.70 -10.89
N ASN A 525 -8.57 31.45 -11.12
CA ASN A 525 -8.41 30.46 -10.05
C ASN A 525 -7.31 30.87 -9.06
N THR A 526 -7.49 30.47 -7.81
CA THR A 526 -6.51 30.73 -6.76
C THR A 526 -5.20 29.99 -7.06
N ASN A 527 -4.07 30.65 -6.81
CA ASN A 527 -2.73 30.11 -6.98
C ASN A 527 -2.37 29.75 -8.44
N VAL A 528 -3.12 30.28 -9.41
CA VAL A 528 -2.78 30.20 -10.83
C VAL A 528 -2.12 31.51 -11.27
N VAL A 529 -0.96 31.39 -11.92
CA VAL A 529 -0.15 32.50 -12.41
C VAL A 529 -0.11 32.45 -13.93
N ASP A 530 -0.39 33.58 -14.59
CA ASP A 530 -0.27 33.70 -16.05
C ASP A 530 1.19 33.64 -16.53
N ALA A 531 1.38 33.58 -17.85
CA ALA A 531 2.70 33.51 -18.48
C ALA A 531 3.59 34.73 -18.24
N ASN A 532 3.03 35.84 -17.75
CA ASN A 532 3.73 37.09 -17.45
C ASN A 532 3.99 37.25 -15.93
N GLY A 533 3.72 36.22 -15.12
CA GLY A 533 3.94 36.25 -13.68
C GLY A 533 2.80 36.87 -12.87
N HIS A 534 1.62 37.12 -13.45
CA HIS A 534 0.48 37.71 -12.74
C HIS A 534 -0.54 36.66 -12.29
N ALA A 535 -0.95 36.72 -11.02
CA ALA A 535 -2.05 35.94 -10.47
C ALA A 535 -3.22 36.82 -10.05
N TRP A 536 -4.45 36.36 -10.28
CA TRP A 536 -5.64 37.06 -9.77
C TRP A 536 -5.74 37.00 -8.25
N SER A 537 -5.51 35.83 -7.67
CA SER A 537 -5.56 35.60 -6.22
C SER A 537 -4.58 34.52 -5.79
N ILE A 538 -3.84 34.76 -4.71
CA ILE A 538 -3.04 33.74 -4.02
C ILE A 538 -3.57 33.52 -2.60
N ILE A 539 -3.59 32.27 -2.16
CA ILE A 539 -3.78 31.89 -0.76
C ILE A 539 -2.51 31.19 -0.28
N ILE A 540 -1.92 31.74 0.78
CA ILE A 540 -0.69 31.28 1.43
C ILE A 540 -1.00 30.85 2.86
N ASP A 541 -0.70 29.61 3.17
CA ASP A 541 -0.55 29.08 4.53
C ASP A 541 0.92 29.23 4.95
N GLY A 542 1.20 30.30 5.69
CA GLY A 542 2.53 30.65 6.19
C GLY A 542 3.07 29.75 7.29
N ASP A 543 2.31 28.73 7.73
CA ASP A 543 2.87 27.62 8.52
C ASP A 543 3.60 26.60 7.64
N LYS A 544 3.46 26.72 6.30
CA LYS A 544 4.08 25.82 5.32
C LYS A 544 4.96 26.60 4.33
N PRO A 545 6.02 25.98 3.78
CA PRO A 545 6.79 26.59 2.70
C PRO A 545 5.90 26.84 1.47
N PHE A 546 6.00 28.04 0.89
CA PHE A 546 5.31 28.44 -0.34
C PHE A 546 6.33 29.03 -1.32
N PHE A 547 6.46 28.41 -2.49
CA PHE A 547 7.42 28.80 -3.52
C PHE A 547 6.71 29.64 -4.59
N VAL A 548 7.29 30.79 -4.95
CA VAL A 548 6.79 31.65 -6.04
C VAL A 548 7.92 31.95 -7.04
N PRO A 549 7.59 32.22 -8.32
CA PRO A 549 8.55 32.76 -9.27
C PRO A 549 9.19 34.07 -8.79
N ALA A 550 10.38 34.40 -9.31
CA ALA A 550 11.06 35.64 -8.97
C ALA A 550 10.30 36.90 -9.46
N ASP A 551 9.73 36.85 -10.67
CA ASP A 551 8.99 37.96 -11.29
C ASP A 551 7.49 37.96 -10.93
N PHE A 552 7.14 37.43 -9.76
CA PHE A 552 5.75 37.14 -9.37
C PHE A 552 4.96 38.38 -8.92
N ARG A 553 3.69 38.49 -9.33
CA ARG A 553 2.74 39.54 -8.94
C ARG A 553 1.35 38.97 -8.69
N SER A 554 0.60 39.55 -7.74
CA SER A 554 -0.80 39.15 -7.56
C SER A 554 -1.71 40.29 -7.16
N TYR A 555 -2.90 40.34 -7.78
CA TYR A 555 -3.92 41.32 -7.46
C TYR A 555 -4.43 41.18 -6.00
N ASN A 556 -4.64 39.94 -5.55
CA ASN A 556 -5.03 39.63 -4.16
C ASN A 556 -4.13 38.54 -3.56
N VAL A 557 -3.66 38.73 -2.33
CA VAL A 557 -2.92 37.75 -1.54
C VAL A 557 -3.62 37.58 -0.20
N VAL A 558 -4.06 36.36 0.10
CA VAL A 558 -4.55 35.97 1.42
C VAL A 558 -3.43 35.22 2.12
N PHE A 559 -2.97 35.74 3.26
CA PHE A 559 -1.95 35.07 4.06
C PHE A 559 -2.53 34.68 5.43
N THR A 560 -2.30 33.43 5.81
CA THR A 560 -2.71 32.84 7.10
C THR A 560 -1.51 32.15 7.72
N LYS A 561 -1.21 32.37 9.00
CA LYS A 561 -0.18 31.63 9.75
C LYS A 561 -0.62 31.50 11.20
N SER A 562 -0.31 30.38 11.85
CA SER A 562 -0.67 30.12 13.24
C SER A 562 0.15 30.97 14.24
N GLY A 563 -0.46 31.32 15.38
CA GLY A 563 0.16 32.07 16.47
C GLY A 563 -0.48 33.42 16.79
N GLU A 564 -0.22 33.95 17.99
CA GLU A 564 -0.86 35.18 18.52
C GLU A 564 -0.05 36.47 18.32
N GLY A 565 1.23 36.35 17.93
CA GLY A 565 2.16 37.46 17.75
C GLY A 565 2.09 38.14 16.38
N TYR A 566 2.85 39.22 16.21
CA TYR A 566 3.02 39.86 14.90
C TYR A 566 3.75 38.93 13.93
N GLN A 567 3.21 38.86 12.73
CA GLN A 567 3.73 38.05 11.63
C GLN A 567 4.28 38.96 10.54
N ALA A 568 5.29 38.48 9.82
CA ALA A 568 5.91 39.23 8.74
C ALA A 568 5.95 38.43 7.44
N LEU A 569 5.63 39.11 6.35
CA LEU A 569 5.64 38.58 4.99
C LEU A 569 6.35 39.57 4.07
N SER A 570 7.39 39.11 3.37
CA SER A 570 8.02 39.86 2.29
C SER A 570 7.44 39.44 0.95
N LEU A 571 6.97 40.40 0.15
CA LEU A 571 6.45 40.17 -1.20
C LEU A 571 7.33 40.90 -2.23
N PRO A 572 7.52 40.35 -3.44
CA PRO A 572 8.38 40.95 -4.47
C PRO A 572 7.75 42.16 -5.21
N PHE A 573 6.66 42.73 -4.68
CA PHE A 573 5.93 43.85 -5.26
C PHE A 573 5.32 44.75 -4.18
N ASN A 574 4.99 45.99 -4.55
CA ASN A 574 4.40 46.97 -3.63
C ASN A 574 2.92 46.67 -3.31
N THR A 575 2.49 46.97 -2.08
CA THR A 575 1.13 46.62 -1.59
C THR A 575 0.46 47.74 -0.76
N TRP A 576 -0.86 47.66 -0.58
CA TRP A 576 -1.69 48.70 0.08
C TRP A 576 -2.12 48.41 1.53
N SER A 577 -1.81 47.25 2.09
CA SER A 577 -2.41 46.83 3.37
C SER A 577 -1.44 46.05 4.26
N GLY A 578 -1.45 46.39 5.54
CA GLY A 578 -0.53 45.91 6.58
C GLY A 578 -0.66 46.79 7.82
N MET A 579 -0.03 46.40 8.94
CA MET A 579 0.02 47.21 10.17
C MET A 579 1.26 48.12 10.22
N GLY A 580 2.30 47.82 9.43
CA GLY A 580 3.56 48.55 9.34
C GLY A 580 4.58 47.75 8.54
N VAL A 581 5.75 48.33 8.27
CA VAL A 581 6.85 47.66 7.56
C VAL A 581 8.14 47.71 8.38
N VAL A 582 8.89 46.61 8.37
CA VAL A 582 10.21 46.52 8.98
C VAL A 582 11.25 47.09 8.02
N THR A 583 11.96 48.12 8.46
CA THR A 583 13.00 48.88 7.74
C THR A 583 14.36 48.66 8.38
N GLU A 584 15.44 49.15 7.75
CA GLU A 584 16.77 49.19 8.40
C GLU A 584 16.80 50.12 9.63
N GLU A 585 15.86 51.06 9.74
CA GLU A 585 15.77 52.07 10.80
C GLU A 585 14.74 51.73 11.90
N GLY A 586 13.91 50.70 11.72
CA GLY A 586 12.89 50.27 12.69
C GLY A 586 11.57 49.81 12.06
N ILE A 587 10.47 49.86 12.82
CA ILE A 587 9.11 49.63 12.29
C ILE A 587 8.55 50.98 11.86
N ASP A 588 8.23 51.13 10.58
CA ASP A 588 7.62 52.35 10.04
C ASP A 588 6.13 52.12 9.70
N SER A 589 5.27 53.03 10.14
CA SER A 589 3.82 52.97 9.95
C SER A 589 3.41 53.90 8.82
N TYR A 590 3.57 53.46 7.56
CA TYR A 590 3.10 54.23 6.41
C TYR A 590 1.62 53.94 6.09
N PRO A 591 0.79 54.97 5.89
CA PRO A 591 -0.64 54.77 5.64
C PRO A 591 -1.03 54.43 4.18
N GLU A 592 -0.10 54.41 3.22
CA GLU A 592 -0.52 54.39 1.80
C GLU A 592 0.21 53.41 0.87
N THR A 593 1.46 52.97 1.08
CA THR A 593 2.09 51.94 0.22
C THR A 593 3.29 51.30 0.91
N TYR A 594 3.38 49.96 0.85
CA TYR A 594 4.50 49.16 1.37
C TYR A 594 5.41 48.70 0.23
N VAL A 595 6.74 48.84 0.41
CA VAL A 595 7.75 48.59 -0.62
C VAL A 595 8.07 47.10 -0.78
N ALA A 596 8.27 46.65 -2.01
CA ALA A 596 8.70 45.29 -2.36
C ALA A 596 9.95 44.85 -1.56
N GLY A 597 9.97 43.57 -1.19
CA GLY A 597 11.05 42.92 -0.44
C GLY A 597 11.04 43.21 1.07
N TRP A 598 10.44 44.32 1.51
CA TRP A 598 10.43 44.71 2.92
C TRP A 598 9.39 43.86 3.68
N PRO A 599 9.71 43.32 4.87
CA PRO A 599 8.76 42.53 5.63
C PRO A 599 7.58 43.39 6.11
N ILE A 600 6.37 43.05 5.66
CA ILE A 600 5.12 43.70 6.06
C ILE A 600 4.60 43.01 7.31
N LEU A 601 4.34 43.79 8.37
CA LEU A 601 3.86 43.30 9.66
C LEU A 601 2.32 43.24 9.69
N PHE A 602 1.76 42.18 10.28
CA PHE A 602 0.32 42.01 10.47
C PHE A 602 0.02 41.13 11.68
N LYS A 603 -1.28 41.02 12.04
CA LYS A 603 -1.78 40.20 13.13
C LYS A 603 -2.93 39.31 12.64
N GLY A 604 -2.76 37.98 12.75
CA GLY A 604 -3.75 37.00 12.29
C GLY A 604 -3.88 36.92 10.76
N ASN A 605 -5.10 36.70 10.27
CA ASN A 605 -5.37 36.55 8.83
C ASN A 605 -5.39 37.92 8.15
N VAL A 606 -4.59 38.08 7.09
CA VAL A 606 -4.51 39.34 6.34
C VAL A 606 -4.87 39.12 4.86
N ARG A 607 -5.64 40.05 4.31
CA ARG A 607 -5.84 40.17 2.85
C ARG A 607 -5.03 41.36 2.37
N ILE A 608 -4.17 41.10 1.40
CA ILE A 608 -3.25 42.06 0.81
C ILE A 608 -3.62 42.27 -0.65
N SER A 609 -3.75 43.52 -1.08
CA SER A 609 -4.05 43.86 -2.47
C SER A 609 -2.88 44.62 -3.11
N MET A 610 -2.59 44.29 -4.37
CA MET A 610 -1.58 44.99 -5.16
C MET A 610 -2.10 46.35 -5.64
N LYS A 611 -1.19 47.33 -5.71
CA LYS A 611 -1.46 48.64 -6.29
C LYS A 611 -1.61 48.49 -7.80
N THR A 612 -2.75 48.92 -8.34
CA THR A 612 -3.17 48.76 -9.75
C THR A 612 -2.24 49.36 -10.80
N ASP A 613 -1.18 50.06 -10.38
CA ASP A 613 -0.40 50.96 -11.23
C ASP A 613 1.11 50.62 -11.23
N ASP A 614 1.53 49.52 -10.57
CA ASP A 614 2.94 49.23 -10.36
C ASP A 614 3.56 48.30 -11.42
N THR A 615 4.54 48.82 -12.15
CA THR A 615 5.27 48.11 -13.22
C THR A 615 6.67 47.66 -12.82
N SER A 616 7.10 47.87 -11.57
CA SER A 616 8.46 47.54 -11.11
C SER A 616 8.62 46.09 -10.59
N ILE A 617 9.76 45.44 -10.89
CA ILE A 617 10.09 44.04 -10.53
C ILE A 617 11.27 44.06 -9.54
N TYR A 618 11.23 43.27 -8.46
CA TYR A 618 12.33 43.09 -7.52
C TYR A 618 12.52 41.62 -7.14
N ASP A 619 13.75 41.09 -7.32
CA ASP A 619 14.11 39.71 -6.95
C ASP A 619 14.08 39.53 -5.42
N THR A 620 13.16 38.73 -4.87
CA THR A 620 13.28 38.29 -3.46
C THR A 620 12.57 36.96 -3.20
N LEU A 621 13.25 36.05 -2.47
CA LEU A 621 12.64 34.86 -1.87
C LEU A 621 11.66 35.28 -0.75
N ILE A 622 10.42 34.78 -0.77
CA ILE A 622 9.49 34.96 0.35
C ILE A 622 10.01 34.17 1.56
N LYS A 623 10.50 34.85 2.59
CA LYS A 623 10.85 34.27 3.89
C LYS A 623 9.82 34.72 4.94
N ALA A 624 9.08 33.78 5.51
CA ALA A 624 8.21 34.05 6.66
C ALA A 624 9.03 34.08 7.95
N GLY A 625 8.99 35.21 8.68
CA GLY A 625 9.63 35.38 9.98
C GLY A 625 8.62 35.53 11.12
N THR A 626 9.10 35.43 12.36
CA THR A 626 8.34 35.80 13.56
C THR A 626 9.16 36.88 14.27
N TYR A 627 8.58 38.06 14.48
CA TYR A 627 9.26 39.14 15.20
C TYR A 627 8.70 39.22 16.61
N ALA A 628 9.56 39.09 17.61
CA ALA A 628 9.20 39.32 19.00
C ALA A 628 9.20 40.83 19.26
N GLU A 629 8.22 41.33 20.03
CA GLU A 629 8.22 42.70 20.54
C GLU A 629 9.46 42.90 21.43
N THR A 630 10.37 43.77 21.01
CA THR A 630 11.29 44.49 21.89
C THR A 630 11.20 45.96 21.62
#